data_AF-A0A8T7EGB4-F1
#
_entry.id   AF-A0A8T7EGB4-F1
#
_cell.length_a   1.000
_cell.length_b   1.000
_cell.length_c   1.000
_cell.angle_alpha   90.00
_cell.angle_beta   90.00
_cell.angle_gamma   90.00
#
_symmetry.space_group_name_H-M   'P 1'
#
loop_
_entity.id
_entity.type
_entity.pdbx_description
1 polymer ?
#
loop_
_entity_poly.entity_id
_entity_poly.type
_entity_poly.pdbx_seq_one_letter_code
_entity_poly.pdbx_strand_id
1 'polypeptide(L)'
;MTKIEVERWLQDGITAVKEGQPEKARLLLLKVVDAAEDNESGWLWLSRVVEEDADKRTCLENVLALNPENAAARRLLISLDNDGTAVAPVTAVAPPQIVYQQHEQFDDVWSRNVPLCGYCAAQITPDDTRCPGCHRHLVVQLYRYANPSSSLVLYWFTVTAVAVTYAAQIGYSAVTLQTPLTVITGALMMVLLLVTAVCLNFRLYWANILAIMVLILIMIAGIAQLLIDPDLSAIAFDRLDVAIQGIVEPVTRGTWKIIKGLQVAMAALALLFALRAVPDFDRVRFRQEAAVTKGLRQASEYHGAAQRMAKGGLWATAVLDWQRTVALEPTRITYQRALGEAYARLGFYARSLDVLQAAQRLASHPDTQAEITRLIQTVQQQAQQTKG
;
A
#
# COMPACT_ATOMS: atom_id res chain seq x y z
N MET A 1 -6.76 -11.30 25.64
CA MET A 1 -5.70 -12.15 26.22
C MET A 1 -4.74 -11.27 27.00
N THR A 2 -4.21 -11.77 28.11
CA THR A 2 -3.27 -11.00 28.94
C THR A 2 -1.85 -11.14 28.40
N LYS A 3 -1.03 -10.09 28.52
CA LYS A 3 0.38 -10.10 28.10
C LYS A 3 1.19 -11.26 28.71
N ILE A 4 0.78 -11.71 29.90
CA ILE A 4 1.39 -12.84 30.63
C ILE A 4 1.15 -14.17 29.91
N GLU A 5 -0.03 -14.38 29.30
CA GLU A 5 -0.35 -15.61 28.57
C GLU A 5 0.43 -15.73 27.26
N VAL A 6 0.60 -14.60 26.54
CA VAL A 6 1.38 -14.56 25.29
C VAL A 6 2.85 -14.85 25.55
N GLU A 7 3.43 -14.27 26.61
CA GLU A 7 4.82 -14.54 27.01
C GLU A 7 5.03 -16.01 27.39
N ARG A 8 4.05 -16.62 28.06
CA ARG A 8 4.09 -18.05 28.40
C ARG A 8 4.07 -18.94 27.15
N TRP A 9 3.18 -18.66 26.18
CA TRP A 9 3.17 -19.42 24.93
C TRP A 9 4.44 -19.25 24.11
N LEU A 10 5.04 -18.05 24.14
CA LEU A 10 6.32 -17.82 23.49
C LEU A 10 7.43 -18.68 24.13
N GLN A 11 7.52 -18.70 25.45
CA GLN A 11 8.50 -19.52 26.17
C GLN A 11 8.28 -21.02 25.96
N ASP A 12 7.04 -21.49 26.04
CA ASP A 12 6.67 -22.90 25.80
C ASP A 12 6.96 -23.30 24.34
N GLY A 13 6.68 -22.40 23.39
CA GLY A 13 6.97 -22.59 21.96
C GLY A 13 8.46 -22.70 21.68
N ILE A 14 9.28 -21.79 22.24
CA ILE A 14 10.75 -21.82 22.12
C ILE A 14 11.32 -23.11 22.73
N THR A 15 10.78 -23.54 23.87
CA THR A 15 11.19 -24.80 24.53
C THR A 15 10.87 -26.00 23.65
N ALA A 16 9.67 -26.05 23.05
CA ALA A 16 9.29 -27.11 22.13
C ALA A 16 10.18 -27.15 20.86
N VAL A 17 10.65 -26.01 20.36
CA VAL A 17 11.66 -25.98 19.27
C VAL A 17 12.96 -26.64 19.72
N LYS A 18 13.45 -26.29 20.91
CA LYS A 18 14.70 -26.85 21.47
C LYS A 18 14.61 -28.35 21.78
N GLU A 19 13.43 -28.83 22.13
CA GLU A 19 13.14 -30.24 22.40
C GLU A 19 12.87 -31.06 21.12
N GLY A 20 12.91 -30.45 19.93
CA GLY A 20 12.68 -31.15 18.67
C GLY A 20 11.21 -31.56 18.44
N GLN A 21 10.25 -30.80 19.00
CA GLN A 21 8.80 -31.03 18.83
C GLN A 21 8.18 -29.95 17.90
N PRO A 22 8.39 -30.03 16.57
CA PRO A 22 8.04 -28.95 15.63
C PRO A 22 6.53 -28.67 15.56
N GLU A 23 5.68 -29.70 15.58
CA GLU A 23 4.21 -29.54 15.56
C GLU A 23 3.69 -28.79 16.79
N LYS A 24 4.17 -29.16 17.98
CA LYS A 24 3.79 -28.50 19.24
C LYS A 24 4.30 -27.06 19.28
N ALA A 25 5.54 -26.85 18.83
CA ALA A 25 6.12 -25.52 18.73
C ALA A 25 5.33 -24.62 17.75
N ARG A 26 4.97 -25.13 16.58
CA ARG A 26 4.17 -24.43 15.57
C ARG A 26 2.82 -24.00 16.14
N LEU A 27 2.10 -24.91 16.81
CA LEU A 27 0.80 -24.60 17.42
C LEU A 27 0.90 -23.53 18.52
N LEU A 28 1.96 -23.55 19.33
CA LEU A 28 2.17 -22.57 20.39
C LEU A 28 2.59 -21.20 19.83
N LEU A 29 3.47 -21.19 18.83
CA LEU A 29 3.96 -19.97 18.20
C LEU A 29 2.92 -19.30 17.31
N LEU A 30 2.02 -20.07 16.66
CA LEU A 30 0.85 -19.52 15.98
C LEU A 30 -0.08 -18.77 16.94
N LYS A 31 -0.34 -19.34 18.13
CA LYS A 31 -1.15 -18.65 19.16
C LYS A 31 -0.50 -17.34 19.63
N VAL A 32 0.83 -17.25 19.64
CA VAL A 32 1.55 -16.02 19.99
C VAL A 32 1.31 -14.94 18.94
N VAL A 33 1.48 -15.26 17.65
CA VAL A 33 1.34 -14.27 16.57
C VAL A 33 -0.11 -13.91 16.28
N ASP A 34 -1.07 -14.81 16.51
CA ASP A 34 -2.51 -14.52 16.43
C ASP A 34 -2.98 -13.60 17.57
N ALA A 35 -2.38 -13.73 18.76
CA ALA A 35 -2.74 -12.92 19.93
C ALA A 35 -1.99 -11.59 19.99
N ALA A 36 -0.79 -11.52 19.42
CA ALA A 36 0.08 -10.35 19.38
C ALA A 36 0.87 -10.32 18.06
N GLU A 37 0.25 -9.75 17.02
CA GLU A 37 0.84 -9.63 15.68
C GLU A 37 2.12 -8.78 15.66
N ASP A 38 2.35 -7.95 16.67
CA ASP A 38 3.56 -7.14 16.85
C ASP A 38 4.70 -7.86 17.60
N ASN A 39 4.54 -9.15 17.92
CA ASN A 39 5.55 -9.94 18.62
C ASN A 39 6.64 -10.45 17.66
N GLU A 40 7.71 -9.65 17.53
CA GLU A 40 8.90 -9.96 16.72
C GLU A 40 9.48 -11.35 17.00
N SER A 41 9.57 -11.74 18.28
CA SER A 41 10.14 -13.03 18.67
C SER A 41 9.25 -14.20 18.27
N GLY A 42 7.93 -14.03 18.36
CA GLY A 42 6.94 -15.03 17.92
C GLY A 42 7.10 -15.35 16.44
N TRP A 43 7.13 -14.33 15.58
CA TRP A 43 7.34 -14.49 14.14
C TRP A 43 8.69 -15.13 13.80
N LEU A 44 9.77 -14.73 14.48
CA LEU A 44 11.11 -15.26 14.22
C LEU A 44 11.25 -16.74 14.61
N TRP A 45 10.63 -17.17 15.71
CA TRP A 45 10.66 -18.58 16.10
C TRP A 45 9.70 -19.42 15.27
N LEU A 46 8.55 -18.86 14.85
CA LEU A 46 7.61 -19.53 13.95
C LEU A 46 8.26 -19.87 12.60
N SER A 47 9.11 -18.98 12.07
CA SER A 47 9.83 -19.21 10.81
C SER A 47 10.76 -20.43 10.82
N ARG A 48 11.05 -21.03 11.98
CA ARG A 48 11.93 -22.20 12.12
C ARG A 48 11.19 -23.53 12.14
N VAL A 49 9.88 -23.50 12.38
CA VAL A 49 9.04 -24.69 12.57
C VAL A 49 7.98 -24.88 11.50
N VAL A 50 7.72 -23.85 10.70
CA VAL A 50 6.88 -23.98 9.50
C VAL A 50 7.65 -24.72 8.41
N GLU A 51 6.99 -25.66 7.73
CA GLU A 51 7.64 -26.61 6.82
C GLU A 51 7.92 -25.98 5.45
N GLU A 52 6.96 -25.23 4.91
CA GLU A 52 7.04 -24.60 3.59
C GLU A 52 7.91 -23.35 3.60
N ASP A 53 8.80 -23.22 2.61
CA ASP A 53 9.69 -22.05 2.49
C ASP A 53 8.93 -20.74 2.24
N ALA A 54 7.71 -20.82 1.67
CA ALA A 54 6.81 -19.67 1.53
C ALA A 54 6.31 -19.15 2.88
N ASP A 55 5.95 -20.05 3.81
CA ASP A 55 5.53 -19.69 5.17
C ASP A 55 6.72 -19.18 5.99
N LYS A 56 7.91 -19.78 5.84
CA LYS A 56 9.14 -19.28 6.46
C LYS A 56 9.44 -17.86 6.02
N ARG A 57 9.33 -17.57 4.71
CA ARG A 57 9.52 -16.24 4.14
C ARG A 57 8.52 -15.24 4.71
N THR A 58 7.24 -15.59 4.76
CA THR A 58 6.18 -14.73 5.31
C THR A 58 6.47 -14.37 6.77
N CYS A 59 6.86 -15.34 7.59
CA CYS A 59 7.25 -15.11 8.98
C CYS A 59 8.43 -14.14 9.10
N LEU A 60 9.46 -14.30 8.26
CA LEU A 60 10.66 -13.44 8.26
C LEU A 60 10.37 -12.02 7.74
N GLU A 61 9.49 -11.88 6.75
CA GLU A 61 9.04 -10.57 6.26
C GLU A 61 8.26 -9.81 7.33
N ASN A 62 7.42 -10.50 8.11
CA ASN A 62 6.74 -9.91 9.26
C ASN A 62 7.74 -9.45 10.35
N VAL A 63 8.78 -10.23 10.64
CA VAL A 63 9.86 -9.80 11.56
C VAL A 63 10.53 -8.53 11.07
N LEU A 64 10.83 -8.42 9.77
CA LEU A 64 11.49 -7.25 9.18
C LEU A 64 10.56 -6.04 9.04
N ALA A 65 9.26 -6.25 8.93
CA ALA A 65 8.27 -5.18 8.97
C ALA A 65 8.17 -4.55 10.37
N LEU A 66 8.29 -5.37 11.43
CA LEU A 66 8.30 -4.93 12.82
C LEU A 66 9.64 -4.32 13.24
N ASN A 67 10.74 -5.01 12.91
CA ASN A 67 12.10 -4.59 13.20
C ASN A 67 12.98 -4.76 11.95
N PRO A 68 13.09 -3.70 11.12
CA PRO A 68 13.95 -3.72 9.94
C PRO A 68 15.40 -3.96 10.27
N GLU A 69 15.84 -3.76 11.53
CA GLU A 69 17.23 -3.96 11.95
C GLU A 69 17.55 -5.40 12.36
N ASN A 70 16.57 -6.32 12.40
CA ASN A 70 16.80 -7.70 12.82
C ASN A 70 17.76 -8.45 11.86
N ALA A 71 19.02 -8.57 12.30
CA ALA A 71 20.07 -9.23 11.53
C ALA A 71 19.85 -10.74 11.36
N ALA A 72 19.17 -11.39 12.31
CA ALA A 72 18.87 -12.82 12.24
C ALA A 72 17.82 -13.12 11.15
N ALA A 73 16.76 -12.32 11.09
CA ALA A 73 15.72 -12.47 10.07
C ALA A 73 16.25 -12.21 8.66
N ARG A 74 17.09 -11.17 8.48
CA ARG A 74 17.77 -10.92 7.20
C ARG A 74 18.67 -12.08 6.76
N ARG A 75 19.46 -12.64 7.67
CA ARG A 75 20.33 -13.78 7.36
C ARG A 75 19.52 -15.00 6.93
N LEU A 76 18.42 -15.30 7.63
CA LEU A 76 17.54 -16.42 7.30
C LEU A 76 16.79 -16.22 5.97
N LEU A 77 16.38 -14.98 5.68
CA LEU A 77 15.74 -14.65 4.40
C LEU A 77 16.72 -14.81 3.23
N ILE A 78 17.96 -14.33 3.42
CA ILE A 78 19.04 -14.50 2.45
C ILE A 78 19.39 -15.98 2.27
N SER A 79 19.41 -16.80 3.33
CA SER A 79 19.64 -18.24 3.18
C SER A 79 18.51 -18.94 2.42
N LEU A 80 17.24 -18.56 2.64
CA LEU A 80 16.11 -19.10 1.85
C LEU A 80 16.17 -18.68 0.37
N ASP A 81 16.70 -17.49 0.07
CA ASP A 81 16.94 -17.06 -1.31
C ASP A 81 18.16 -17.77 -1.94
N ASN A 82 19.16 -18.12 -1.13
CA ASN A 82 20.39 -18.80 -1.55
C ASN A 82 20.22 -20.32 -1.71
N ASP A 83 19.40 -20.97 -0.89
CA ASP A 83 19.10 -22.41 -0.98
C ASP A 83 18.23 -22.73 -2.23
N GLY A 84 17.56 -21.71 -2.80
CA GLY A 84 16.97 -21.76 -4.14
C GLY A 84 17.97 -21.54 -5.28
N THR A 85 19.26 -21.31 -4.99
CA THR A 85 20.29 -20.92 -5.98
C THR A 85 21.63 -21.67 -5.84
N ALA A 86 21.60 -22.98 -5.60
CA ALA A 86 22.74 -23.85 -5.91
C ALA A 86 22.73 -24.31 -7.38
N VAL A 87 23.03 -23.40 -8.31
CA VAL A 87 23.60 -23.76 -9.63
C VAL A 87 24.92 -23.00 -9.78
N ALA A 88 25.99 -23.76 -10.01
CA ALA A 88 27.35 -23.30 -10.18
C ALA A 88 27.51 -22.28 -11.34
N PRO A 89 28.55 -21.43 -11.31
CA PRO A 89 28.61 -20.23 -12.13
C PRO A 89 28.92 -20.57 -13.59
N VAL A 90 27.99 -20.24 -14.49
CA VAL A 90 28.27 -20.11 -15.92
C VAL A 90 28.26 -18.62 -16.26
N THR A 91 29.39 -18.19 -16.81
CA THR A 91 29.68 -17.00 -17.61
C THR A 91 28.46 -16.19 -18.03
N ALA A 92 28.52 -14.88 -17.76
CA ALA A 92 27.58 -13.82 -18.15
C ALA A 92 26.69 -14.18 -19.36
N VAL A 93 25.51 -14.72 -19.05
CA VAL A 93 24.38 -14.73 -19.98
C VAL A 93 23.53 -13.52 -19.62
N ALA A 94 23.14 -12.78 -20.66
CA ALA A 94 22.22 -11.66 -20.61
C ALA A 94 20.99 -11.98 -19.73
N PRO A 95 20.33 -10.95 -19.15
CA PRO A 95 19.22 -11.13 -18.21
C PRO A 95 18.21 -12.15 -18.75
N PRO A 96 17.69 -13.08 -17.92
CA PRO A 96 16.83 -14.13 -18.41
C PRO A 96 15.61 -13.52 -19.10
N GLN A 97 15.65 -13.56 -20.43
CA GLN A 97 14.47 -13.47 -21.26
C GLN A 97 13.63 -14.66 -20.84
N ILE A 98 12.54 -14.40 -20.12
CA ILE A 98 11.55 -15.41 -19.85
C ILE A 98 10.90 -15.69 -21.20
N VAL A 99 11.47 -16.66 -21.91
CA VAL A 99 10.85 -17.28 -23.06
C VAL A 99 9.68 -18.04 -22.50
N TYR A 100 8.51 -17.40 -22.52
CA TYR A 100 7.29 -18.14 -22.81
C TYR A 100 7.67 -19.00 -24.02
N GLN A 101 7.57 -20.33 -23.95
CA GLN A 101 7.53 -21.13 -25.17
C GLN A 101 6.24 -20.69 -25.88
N GLN A 102 6.33 -19.53 -26.54
CA GLN A 102 5.58 -19.24 -27.72
C GLN A 102 5.81 -20.48 -28.57
N HIS A 103 4.76 -21.25 -28.82
CA HIS A 103 4.76 -22.03 -30.04
C HIS A 103 5.26 -21.05 -31.11
N GLU A 104 6.43 -21.31 -31.71
CA GLU A 104 7.17 -20.47 -32.66
C GLU A 104 6.39 -20.24 -33.98
N GLN A 105 5.08 -20.36 -33.91
CA GLN A 105 4.16 -20.53 -35.02
C GLN A 105 3.42 -19.23 -35.37
N PHE A 106 3.49 -18.19 -34.52
CA PHE A 106 2.81 -16.92 -34.75
C PHE A 106 3.81 -15.75 -34.96
N ASP A 107 3.89 -15.24 -36.19
CA ASP A 107 4.57 -13.96 -36.51
C ASP A 107 3.60 -12.79 -36.28
N ASP A 108 3.55 -12.29 -35.06
CA ASP A 108 2.74 -11.13 -34.69
C ASP A 108 3.45 -10.20 -33.70
N VAL A 109 2.75 -9.17 -33.22
CA VAL A 109 3.32 -8.14 -32.35
C VAL A 109 3.87 -8.68 -31.03
N TRP A 110 3.42 -9.85 -30.57
CA TRP A 110 3.84 -10.43 -29.29
C TRP A 110 5.15 -11.19 -29.38
N SER A 111 5.61 -11.57 -30.58
CA SER A 111 6.94 -12.18 -30.78
C SER A 111 8.03 -11.15 -31.06
N ARG A 112 7.67 -9.88 -31.26
CA ARG A 112 8.60 -8.78 -31.55
C ARG A 112 8.98 -8.05 -30.27
N ASN A 113 10.26 -7.73 -30.11
CA ASN A 113 10.76 -6.90 -29.00
C ASN A 113 10.52 -5.40 -29.29
N VAL A 114 9.26 -5.01 -29.39
CA VAL A 114 8.82 -3.63 -29.66
C VAL A 114 7.84 -3.18 -28.59
N PRO A 115 7.83 -1.90 -28.20
CA PRO A 115 6.88 -1.41 -27.21
C PRO A 115 5.46 -1.45 -27.77
N LEU A 116 4.54 -2.00 -26.98
CA LEU A 116 3.13 -2.16 -27.34
C LEU A 116 2.24 -1.29 -26.47
N CYS A 117 1.12 -0.83 -27.03
CA CYS A 117 0.08 -0.13 -26.28
C CYS A 117 -0.58 -1.08 -25.27
N GLY A 118 -0.60 -0.69 -23.98
CA GLY A 118 -1.22 -1.45 -22.90
C GLY A 118 -2.72 -1.72 -23.08
N TYR A 119 -3.40 -0.95 -23.93
CA TYR A 119 -4.83 -1.11 -24.22
C TYR A 119 -5.13 -2.12 -25.33
N CYS A 120 -4.48 -1.98 -26.48
CA CYS A 120 -4.87 -2.68 -27.71
C CYS A 120 -3.74 -3.48 -28.39
N ALA A 121 -2.55 -3.51 -27.80
CA ALA A 121 -1.37 -4.18 -28.34
C ALA A 121 -0.87 -3.65 -29.70
N ALA A 122 -1.31 -2.46 -30.13
CA ALA A 122 -0.72 -1.79 -31.29
C ALA A 122 0.72 -1.38 -30.95
N GLN A 123 1.62 -1.46 -31.93
CA GLN A 123 2.98 -0.97 -31.78
C GLN A 123 2.97 0.54 -31.54
N ILE A 124 3.78 1.00 -30.59
CA ILE A 124 3.92 2.42 -30.23
C ILE A 124 5.39 2.84 -30.36
N THR A 125 5.62 4.13 -30.56
CA THR A 125 6.96 4.74 -30.55
C THR A 125 7.10 5.69 -29.37
N PRO A 126 8.32 6.00 -28.87
CA PRO A 126 8.49 6.88 -27.70
C PRO A 126 7.82 8.26 -27.83
N ASP A 127 7.72 8.78 -29.06
CA ASP A 127 7.17 10.11 -29.36
C ASP A 127 5.62 10.14 -29.37
N ASP A 128 4.97 8.96 -29.40
CA ASP A 128 3.51 8.87 -29.45
C ASP A 128 2.86 9.27 -28.11
N THR A 129 2.04 10.31 -28.15
CA THR A 129 1.16 10.74 -27.04
C THR A 129 -0.21 10.04 -27.08
N ARG A 130 -0.64 9.60 -28.26
CA ARG A 130 -1.85 8.81 -28.50
C ARG A 130 -1.51 7.54 -29.25
N CYS A 131 -2.23 6.47 -28.96
CA CYS A 131 -2.04 5.19 -29.63
C CYS A 131 -2.45 5.28 -31.11
N PRO A 132 -1.62 4.80 -32.07
CA PRO A 132 -2.00 4.79 -33.49
C PRO A 132 -3.14 3.81 -33.80
N GLY A 133 -3.30 2.74 -33.02
CA GLY A 133 -4.36 1.74 -33.22
C GLY A 133 -5.69 2.12 -32.58
N CYS A 134 -5.71 2.42 -31.28
CA CYS A 134 -6.96 2.67 -30.53
C CYS A 134 -7.22 4.15 -30.22
N HIS A 135 -6.34 5.06 -30.64
CA HIS A 135 -6.43 6.52 -30.45
C HIS A 135 -6.54 7.02 -29.00
N ARG A 136 -6.40 6.14 -27.99
CA ARG A 136 -6.36 6.51 -26.57
C ARG A 136 -5.07 7.27 -26.22
N HIS A 137 -5.16 8.15 -25.22
CA HIS A 137 -3.99 8.79 -24.63
C HIS A 137 -3.08 7.76 -23.96
N LEU A 138 -1.80 7.74 -24.33
CA LEU A 138 -0.80 6.83 -23.77
C LEU A 138 -0.21 7.36 -22.47
N VAL A 139 -0.23 8.68 -22.25
CA VAL A 139 0.31 9.33 -21.07
C VAL A 139 -0.83 9.67 -20.11
N VAL A 140 -0.85 9.02 -18.96
CA VAL A 140 -1.79 9.32 -17.87
C VAL A 140 -1.03 9.90 -16.68
N GLN A 141 -1.70 10.76 -15.92
CA GLN A 141 -1.16 11.26 -14.65
C GLN A 141 -1.72 10.41 -13.52
N LEU A 142 -0.86 9.69 -12.83
CA LEU A 142 -1.20 8.88 -11.65
C LEU A 142 -0.46 9.44 -10.44
N TYR A 143 -1.04 9.28 -9.25
CA TYR A 143 -0.31 9.53 -8.01
C TYR A 143 0.91 8.60 -7.96
N ARG A 144 2.04 9.11 -7.47
CA ARG A 144 3.26 8.31 -7.28
C ARG A 144 2.98 7.05 -6.45
N TYR A 145 2.14 7.18 -5.42
CA TYR A 145 1.64 6.07 -4.62
C TYR A 145 0.16 5.86 -4.85
N ALA A 146 -0.22 4.64 -5.22
CA ALA A 146 -1.62 4.26 -5.38
C ALA A 146 -2.39 4.43 -4.06
N ASN A 147 -1.79 3.99 -2.95
CA ASN A 147 -2.35 4.09 -1.61
C ASN A 147 -1.67 5.19 -0.79
N PRO A 148 -2.36 5.77 0.22
CA PRO A 148 -1.78 6.86 1.00
C PRO A 148 -0.64 6.30 1.86
N SER A 149 0.48 7.01 1.90
CA SER A 149 1.60 6.61 2.75
C SER A 149 1.24 6.71 4.23
N SER A 150 1.93 5.94 5.08
CA SER A 150 1.82 6.08 6.53
C SER A 150 2.16 7.49 7.01
N SER A 151 3.08 8.18 6.32
CA SER A 151 3.44 9.56 6.63
C SER A 151 2.29 10.54 6.37
N LEU A 152 1.58 10.37 5.25
CA LEU A 152 0.38 11.16 4.96
C LEU A 152 -0.73 10.89 6.00
N VAL A 153 -0.88 9.62 6.41
CA VAL A 153 -1.82 9.24 7.47
C VAL A 153 -1.49 9.95 8.79
N LEU A 154 -0.25 9.86 9.24
CA LEU A 154 0.20 10.52 10.46
C LEU A 154 0.11 12.05 10.35
N TYR A 155 0.33 12.61 9.16
CA TYR A 155 0.22 14.04 8.93
C TYR A 155 -1.21 14.56 9.14
N TRP A 156 -2.24 13.91 8.57
CA TRP A 156 -3.62 14.38 8.78
C TRP A 156 -4.09 14.21 10.23
N PHE A 157 -3.67 13.13 10.90
CA PHE A 157 -3.98 12.90 12.31
C PHE A 157 -3.33 13.97 13.21
N THR A 158 -2.08 14.32 12.95
CA THR A 158 -1.38 15.35 13.74
C THR A 158 -1.97 16.74 13.51
N VAL A 159 -2.36 17.10 12.29
CA VAL A 159 -3.10 18.36 12.01
C VAL A 159 -4.45 18.38 12.76
N THR A 160 -5.17 17.26 12.77
CA THR A 160 -6.42 17.12 13.54
C THR A 160 -6.18 17.27 15.03
N ALA A 161 -5.10 16.69 15.55
CA ALA A 161 -4.74 16.82 16.96
C ALA A 161 -4.39 18.26 17.35
N VAL A 162 -3.69 19.01 16.48
CA VAL A 162 -3.49 20.47 16.68
C VAL A 162 -4.85 21.18 16.77
N ALA A 163 -5.81 20.85 15.90
CA ALA A 163 -7.16 21.43 15.97
C ALA A 163 -7.85 21.16 17.32
N VAL A 164 -7.71 19.94 17.87
CA VAL A 164 -8.27 19.59 19.18
C VAL A 164 -7.67 20.44 20.32
N THR A 165 -6.39 20.80 20.24
CA THR A 165 -5.79 21.70 21.25
C THR A 165 -6.40 23.10 21.24
N TYR A 166 -6.93 23.56 20.09
CA TYR A 166 -7.68 24.82 20.02
C TYR A 166 -9.06 24.71 20.68
N ALA A 167 -9.69 23.54 20.71
CA ALA A 167 -10.89 23.31 21.52
C ALA A 167 -10.58 23.45 23.02
N ALA A 168 -9.44 22.89 23.48
CA ALA A 168 -8.97 23.07 24.85
C ALA A 168 -8.67 24.55 25.17
N GLN A 169 -8.08 25.29 24.23
CA GLN A 169 -7.88 26.73 24.35
C GLN A 169 -9.21 27.49 24.50
N ILE A 170 -10.23 27.16 23.70
CA ILE A 170 -11.56 27.79 23.79
C ILE A 170 -12.17 27.54 25.18
N GLY A 171 -12.09 26.31 25.68
CA GLY A 171 -12.55 25.98 27.04
C GLY A 171 -11.79 26.76 28.12
N TYR A 172 -10.47 26.86 27.98
CA TYR A 172 -9.65 27.69 28.87
C TYR A 172 -10.07 29.16 28.85
N SER A 173 -10.22 29.75 27.66
CA SER A 173 -10.65 31.15 27.49
C SER A 173 -12.05 31.40 28.08
N ALA A 174 -12.96 30.43 27.98
CA ALA A 174 -14.29 30.53 28.57
C ALA A 174 -14.25 30.50 30.11
N VAL A 175 -13.45 29.59 30.70
CA VAL A 175 -13.29 29.50 32.16
C VAL A 175 -12.59 30.73 32.73
N THR A 176 -11.60 31.25 32.01
CA THR A 176 -10.80 32.40 32.44
C THR A 176 -11.40 33.76 32.06
N LEU A 177 -12.60 33.77 31.46
CA LEU A 177 -13.30 34.98 31.01
C LEU A 177 -12.43 35.90 30.13
N GLN A 178 -11.58 35.30 29.29
CA GLN A 178 -10.76 36.04 28.34
C GLN A 178 -11.61 36.76 27.30
N THR A 179 -11.00 37.75 26.63
CA THR A 179 -11.68 38.55 25.61
C THR A 179 -12.36 37.68 24.54
N PRO A 180 -13.54 38.07 24.03
CA PRO A 180 -14.26 37.28 23.02
C PRO A 180 -13.43 37.06 21.74
N LEU A 181 -12.48 37.95 21.45
CA LEU A 181 -11.56 37.81 20.32
C LEU A 181 -10.67 36.56 20.43
N THR A 182 -10.21 36.17 21.62
CA THR A 182 -9.38 34.96 21.78
C THR A 182 -10.17 33.68 21.55
N VAL A 183 -11.45 33.67 21.94
CA VAL A 183 -12.39 32.58 21.67
C VAL A 183 -12.67 32.46 20.17
N ILE A 184 -13.00 33.58 19.52
CA ILE A 184 -13.31 33.61 18.07
C ILE A 184 -12.08 33.18 17.26
N THR A 185 -10.91 33.73 17.54
CA THR A 185 -9.67 33.34 16.82
C THR A 185 -9.32 31.87 17.04
N GLY A 186 -9.50 31.34 18.25
CA GLY A 186 -9.35 29.91 18.54
C GLY A 186 -10.32 29.05 17.74
N ALA A 187 -11.59 29.43 17.66
CA ALA A 187 -12.61 28.71 16.89
C ALA A 187 -12.31 28.74 15.38
N LEU A 188 -11.90 29.87 14.84
CA LEU A 188 -11.52 30.00 13.42
C LEU A 188 -10.31 29.12 13.09
N MET A 189 -9.28 29.09 13.94
CA MET A 189 -8.11 28.22 13.75
C MET A 189 -8.49 26.74 13.83
N MET A 190 -9.34 26.35 14.78
CA MET A 190 -9.85 24.99 14.88
C MET A 190 -10.56 24.55 13.60
N VAL A 191 -11.50 25.37 13.09
CA VAL A 191 -12.24 25.06 11.85
C VAL A 191 -11.31 25.00 10.65
N LEU A 192 -10.39 25.96 10.51
CA LEU A 192 -9.41 25.99 9.43
C LEU A 192 -8.56 24.71 9.39
N LEU A 193 -8.05 24.27 10.55
CA LEU A 193 -7.23 23.06 10.65
C LEU A 193 -8.05 21.79 10.36
N LEU A 194 -9.30 21.70 10.83
CA LEU A 194 -10.17 20.56 10.53
C LEU A 194 -10.50 20.47 9.03
N VAL A 195 -10.85 21.58 8.38
CA VAL A 195 -11.08 21.63 6.94
C VAL A 195 -9.83 21.23 6.18
N THR A 196 -8.68 21.76 6.59
CA THR A 196 -7.39 21.42 5.95
C THR A 196 -7.05 19.95 6.14
N ALA A 197 -7.29 19.36 7.31
CA ALA A 197 -7.10 17.93 7.58
C ALA A 197 -7.97 17.05 6.66
N VAL A 198 -9.24 17.42 6.46
CA VAL A 198 -10.12 16.72 5.50
C VAL A 198 -9.57 16.83 4.08
N CYS A 199 -9.12 18.02 3.66
CA CYS A 199 -8.55 18.23 2.33
C CYS A 199 -7.22 17.48 2.12
N LEU A 200 -6.40 17.31 3.16
CA LEU A 200 -5.19 16.48 3.13
C LEU A 200 -5.52 15.00 2.90
N ASN A 201 -6.60 14.49 3.49
CA ASN A 201 -7.06 13.12 3.24
C ASN A 201 -7.43 12.88 1.76
N PHE A 202 -7.97 13.90 1.09
CA PHE A 202 -8.24 13.88 -0.36
C PHE A 202 -7.00 14.18 -1.22
N ARG A 203 -5.82 14.30 -0.63
CA ARG A 203 -4.53 14.61 -1.29
C ARG A 203 -4.57 15.88 -2.13
N LEU A 204 -5.28 16.91 -1.65
CA LEU A 204 -5.33 18.19 -2.32
C LEU A 204 -4.02 18.96 -2.09
N TYR A 205 -3.27 19.22 -3.15
CA TYR A 205 -1.95 19.85 -3.08
C TYR A 205 -1.97 21.24 -2.42
N TRP A 206 -2.99 22.06 -2.71
CA TRP A 206 -3.13 23.39 -2.12
C TRP A 206 -3.34 23.33 -0.59
N ALA A 207 -3.98 22.27 -0.09
CA ALA A 207 -4.21 22.08 1.34
C ALA A 207 -2.91 21.76 2.07
N ASN A 208 -1.97 21.05 1.44
CA ASN A 208 -0.64 20.82 2.00
C ASN A 208 0.14 22.13 2.18
N ILE A 209 0.13 22.99 1.16
CA ILE A 209 0.80 24.31 1.26
C ILE A 209 0.17 25.15 2.37
N LEU A 210 -1.16 25.22 2.40
CA LEU A 210 -1.88 25.98 3.42
C LEU A 210 -1.59 25.44 4.84
N ALA A 211 -1.62 24.12 5.03
CA ALA A 211 -1.30 23.49 6.30
C ALA A 211 0.12 23.86 6.78
N ILE A 212 1.13 23.76 5.92
CA ILE A 212 2.52 24.11 6.29
C ILE A 212 2.61 25.58 6.73
N MET A 213 2.00 26.50 5.98
CA MET A 213 2.00 27.93 6.32
C MET A 213 1.35 28.19 7.68
N VAL A 214 0.18 27.58 7.92
CA VAL A 214 -0.55 27.72 9.19
C VAL A 214 0.23 27.11 10.35
N LEU A 215 0.81 25.91 10.18
CA LEU A 215 1.59 25.24 11.22
C LEU A 215 2.85 26.02 11.60
N ILE A 216 3.54 26.63 10.64
CA ILE A 216 4.68 27.51 10.91
C ILE A 216 4.23 28.73 11.71
N LEU A 217 3.11 29.35 11.35
CA LEU A 217 2.57 30.49 12.08
C LEU A 217 2.16 30.11 13.51
N ILE A 218 1.55 28.94 13.70
CA ILE A 218 1.23 28.39 15.03
C ILE A 218 2.49 28.17 15.85
N MET A 219 3.55 27.62 15.25
CA MET A 219 4.82 27.39 15.92
C MET A 219 5.45 28.71 16.39
N ILE A 220 5.52 29.71 15.52
CA ILE A 220 6.09 31.03 15.85
C ILE A 220 5.27 31.73 16.93
N ALA A 221 3.94 31.84 16.74
CA ALA A 221 3.07 32.51 17.68
C ALA A 221 2.97 31.77 19.02
N GLY A 222 2.93 30.44 19.00
CA GLY A 222 2.86 29.59 20.19
C GLY A 222 4.11 29.70 21.06
N ILE A 223 5.30 29.74 20.45
CA ILE A 223 6.57 29.96 21.18
C ILE A 223 6.56 31.33 21.85
N ALA A 224 6.15 32.39 21.15
CA ALA A 224 6.04 33.73 21.73
C ALA A 224 5.03 33.76 22.90
N GLN A 225 3.89 33.09 22.75
CA GLN A 225 2.84 33.00 23.78
C GLN A 225 3.23 32.14 24.99
N LEU A 226 4.24 31.28 24.88
CA LEU A 226 4.75 30.50 26.01
C LEU A 226 5.52 31.38 27.01
N LEU A 227 6.07 32.50 26.53
CA LEU A 227 6.82 33.48 27.31
C LEU A 227 5.93 34.56 27.94
N ILE A 228 4.66 34.63 27.52
CA ILE A 228 3.68 35.63 27.98
C ILE A 228 2.72 34.94 28.95
N ASP A 229 2.66 35.42 30.20
CA ASP A 229 1.68 34.94 31.17
C ASP A 229 0.26 35.45 30.80
N PRO A 230 -0.79 34.62 30.99
CA PRO A 230 -2.15 35.01 30.65
C PRO A 230 -2.68 36.09 31.60
N ASP A 231 -3.48 37.03 31.08
CA ASP A 231 -4.21 37.98 31.91
C ASP A 231 -5.35 37.26 32.64
N LEU A 232 -5.26 37.25 33.97
CA LEU A 232 -6.17 36.57 34.88
C LEU A 232 -7.01 37.54 35.73
N SER A 233 -6.90 38.85 35.47
CA SER A 233 -7.57 39.89 36.25
C SER A 233 -9.10 39.77 36.27
N ALA A 234 -9.69 39.26 35.18
CA ALA A 234 -11.14 39.12 35.02
C ALA A 234 -11.78 38.06 35.94
N ILE A 235 -11.02 37.08 36.42
CA ILE A 235 -11.52 35.99 37.27
C ILE A 235 -11.76 36.47 38.71
N ALA A 236 -11.33 37.70 39.03
CA ALA A 236 -11.41 38.31 40.36
C ALA A 236 -10.89 37.36 41.44
N PHE A 237 -9.71 36.76 41.22
CA PHE A 237 -9.06 35.84 42.18
C PHE A 237 -8.95 36.44 43.58
N ASP A 238 -8.84 37.76 43.67
CA ASP A 238 -8.81 38.53 44.92
C ASP A 238 -10.07 38.37 45.79
N ARG A 239 -11.17 37.81 45.25
CA ARG A 239 -12.38 37.47 46.00
C ARG A 239 -12.33 36.08 46.64
N LEU A 240 -11.35 35.25 46.29
CA LEU A 240 -11.15 33.95 46.91
C LEU A 240 -10.31 34.07 48.19
N ASP A 241 -10.45 33.08 49.07
CA ASP A 241 -9.58 32.95 50.23
C ASP A 241 -8.10 32.79 49.80
N VAL A 242 -7.18 33.38 50.55
CA VAL A 242 -5.74 33.44 50.23
C VAL A 242 -5.15 32.03 50.03
N ALA A 243 -5.61 31.03 50.79
CA ALA A 243 -5.16 29.65 50.65
C ALA A 243 -5.61 29.05 49.31
N ILE A 244 -6.81 29.39 48.84
CA ILE A 244 -7.34 28.92 47.56
C ILE A 244 -6.66 29.64 46.40
N GLN A 245 -6.45 30.96 46.52
CA GLN A 245 -5.73 31.76 45.51
C GLN A 245 -4.33 31.20 45.23
N GLY A 246 -3.59 30.85 46.29
CA GLY A 246 -2.25 30.26 46.19
C GLY A 246 -2.18 28.94 45.42
N ILE A 247 -3.31 28.25 45.21
CA ILE A 247 -3.41 27.01 44.45
C ILE A 247 -3.94 27.26 43.04
N VAL A 248 -5.02 28.04 42.90
CA VAL A 248 -5.74 28.15 41.62
C VAL A 248 -4.96 28.99 40.60
N GLU A 249 -4.27 30.04 41.04
CA GLU A 249 -3.50 30.91 40.14
C GLU A 249 -2.33 30.19 39.43
N PRO A 250 -1.45 29.44 40.13
CA PRO A 250 -0.38 28.71 39.45
C PRO A 250 -0.93 27.58 38.57
N VAL A 251 -2.03 26.93 38.95
CA VAL A 251 -2.68 25.89 38.14
C VAL A 251 -3.24 26.47 36.83
N THR A 252 -3.90 27.63 36.89
CA THR A 252 -4.45 28.29 35.68
C THR A 252 -3.35 28.81 34.76
N ARG A 253 -2.26 29.37 35.30
CA ARG A 253 -1.07 29.75 34.50
C ARG A 253 -0.37 28.53 33.91
N GLY A 254 -0.21 27.45 34.67
CA GLY A 254 0.38 26.20 34.22
C GLY A 254 -0.44 25.56 33.09
N THR A 255 -1.76 25.57 33.20
CA THR A 255 -2.67 25.04 32.17
C THR A 255 -2.51 25.77 30.83
N TRP A 256 -2.36 27.10 30.84
CA TRP A 256 -2.06 27.88 29.63
C TRP A 256 -0.75 27.42 28.98
N LYS A 257 0.33 27.30 29.76
CA LYS A 257 1.64 26.87 29.25
C LYS A 257 1.60 25.45 28.69
N ILE A 258 0.83 24.54 29.31
CA ILE A 258 0.63 23.18 28.79
C ILE A 258 -0.09 23.20 27.43
N ILE A 259 -1.19 23.97 27.31
CA ILE A 259 -1.93 24.09 26.05
C ILE A 259 -1.02 24.63 24.94
N LYS A 260 -0.28 25.72 25.20
CA LYS A 260 0.65 26.32 24.22
C LYS A 260 1.83 25.42 23.89
N GLY A 261 2.40 24.75 24.88
CA GLY A 261 3.45 23.75 24.66
C GLY A 261 2.98 22.61 23.77
N LEU A 262 1.76 22.10 24.00
CA LEU A 262 1.17 21.04 23.17
C LEU A 262 0.89 21.52 21.75
N GLN A 263 0.38 22.74 21.57
CA GLN A 263 0.20 23.35 20.23
C GLN A 263 1.51 23.38 19.44
N VAL A 264 2.59 23.88 20.04
CA VAL A 264 3.91 23.96 19.40
C VAL A 264 4.47 22.58 19.11
N ALA A 265 4.42 21.65 20.07
CA ALA A 265 4.94 20.30 19.91
C ALA A 265 4.21 19.52 18.80
N MET A 266 2.88 19.59 18.77
CA MET A 266 2.07 18.91 17.76
C MET A 266 2.23 19.58 16.38
N ALA A 267 2.40 20.91 16.32
CA ALA A 267 2.67 21.60 15.06
C ALA A 267 4.05 21.23 14.48
N ALA A 268 5.08 21.12 15.33
CA ALA A 268 6.41 20.67 14.93
C ALA A 268 6.36 19.22 14.41
N LEU A 269 5.64 18.33 15.11
CA LEU A 269 5.46 16.95 14.66
C LEU A 269 4.70 16.87 13.33
N ALA A 270 3.65 17.67 13.15
CA ALA A 270 2.91 17.76 11.90
C ALA A 270 3.79 18.25 10.74
N LEU A 271 4.65 19.25 10.97
CA LEU A 271 5.63 19.71 9.96
C LEU A 271 6.64 18.63 9.57
N LEU A 272 7.11 17.82 10.53
CA LEU A 272 8.00 16.69 10.24
C LEU A 272 7.32 15.65 9.32
N PHE A 273 6.04 15.35 9.56
CA PHE A 273 5.28 14.46 8.68
C PHE A 273 4.94 15.10 7.33
N ALA A 274 4.69 16.41 7.29
CA ALA A 274 4.47 17.14 6.04
C ALA A 274 5.65 16.98 5.06
N LEU A 275 6.89 17.08 5.57
CA LEU A 275 8.11 16.89 4.77
C LEU A 275 8.22 15.48 4.19
N ARG A 276 7.79 14.46 4.94
CA ARG A 276 7.81 13.06 4.47
C ARG A 276 6.65 12.71 3.54
N ALA A 277 5.52 13.39 3.68
CA ALA A 277 4.32 13.18 2.88
C ALA A 277 4.36 13.90 1.52
N VAL A 278 5.40 14.70 1.21
CA VAL A 278 5.52 15.42 -0.08
C VAL A 278 5.29 14.51 -1.30
N PRO A 279 5.86 13.30 -1.41
CA PRO A 279 5.70 12.48 -2.61
C PRO A 279 4.29 11.91 -2.78
N ASP A 280 3.43 11.94 -1.75
CA ASP A 280 2.01 11.54 -1.86
C ASP A 280 1.19 12.49 -2.72
N PHE A 281 1.63 13.75 -2.86
CA PHE A 281 0.98 14.76 -3.68
C PHE A 281 1.54 14.82 -5.11
N ASP A 282 2.64 14.12 -5.38
CA ASP A 282 3.26 14.08 -6.70
C ASP A 282 2.41 13.28 -7.68
N ARG A 283 2.19 13.87 -8.86
CA ARG A 283 1.60 13.18 -10.02
C ARG A 283 2.70 12.82 -11.00
N VAL A 284 2.94 11.53 -11.19
CA VAL A 284 3.91 11.02 -12.15
C VAL A 284 3.19 10.74 -13.47
N ARG A 285 3.82 11.14 -14.57
CA ARG A 285 3.35 10.78 -15.91
C ARG A 285 3.71 9.32 -16.15
N PHE A 286 2.71 8.46 -16.18
CA PHE A 286 2.88 7.05 -16.47
C PHE A 286 2.47 6.78 -17.92
N ARG A 287 3.35 6.11 -18.66
CA ARG A 287 3.08 5.72 -20.04
C ARG A 287 2.49 4.32 -20.07
N GLN A 288 1.36 4.16 -20.75
CA GLN A 288 0.60 2.92 -20.85
C GLN A 288 1.22 1.96 -21.87
N GLU A 289 2.40 1.48 -21.54
CA GLU A 289 3.11 0.44 -22.26
C GLU A 289 2.73 -0.94 -21.72
N ALA A 290 2.51 -1.91 -22.60
CA ALA A 290 2.23 -3.27 -22.19
C ALA A 290 3.49 -3.88 -21.58
N ALA A 291 3.43 -4.21 -20.29
CA ALA A 291 4.52 -4.84 -19.56
C ALA A 291 3.98 -5.85 -18.53
N VAL A 292 4.74 -6.90 -18.28
CA VAL A 292 4.42 -7.88 -17.22
C VAL A 292 4.54 -7.20 -15.85
N THR A 293 3.60 -7.48 -14.96
CA THR A 293 3.63 -6.97 -13.58
C THR A 293 4.87 -7.52 -12.86
N LYS A 294 5.67 -6.61 -12.29
CA LYS A 294 6.91 -6.95 -11.58
C LYS A 294 6.62 -7.32 -10.12
N GLY A 295 7.46 -8.17 -9.55
CA GLY A 295 7.44 -8.50 -8.12
C GLY A 295 6.44 -9.59 -7.71
N LEU A 296 5.58 -10.06 -8.61
CA LEU A 296 4.71 -11.20 -8.37
C LEU A 296 5.45 -12.52 -8.63
N ARG A 297 5.10 -13.57 -7.89
CA ARG A 297 5.74 -14.89 -8.02
C ARG A 297 4.75 -16.01 -8.32
N GLN A 298 3.51 -15.91 -7.82
CA GLN A 298 2.52 -16.97 -7.95
C GLN A 298 1.60 -16.77 -9.16
N ALA A 299 1.13 -17.86 -9.77
CA ALA A 299 0.20 -17.80 -10.90
C ALA A 299 -1.14 -17.13 -10.52
N SER A 300 -1.62 -17.35 -9.29
CA SER A 300 -2.83 -16.72 -8.75
C SER A 300 -2.72 -15.20 -8.66
N GLU A 301 -1.56 -14.67 -8.24
CA GLU A 301 -1.29 -13.24 -8.13
C GLU A 301 -1.33 -12.56 -9.50
N TYR A 302 -0.64 -13.16 -10.48
CA TYR A 302 -0.66 -12.72 -11.87
C TYR A 302 -2.08 -12.77 -12.45
N HIS A 303 -2.85 -13.81 -12.13
CA HIS A 303 -4.24 -13.91 -12.57
C HIS A 303 -5.11 -12.79 -12.00
N GLY A 304 -4.97 -12.49 -10.71
CA GLY A 304 -5.67 -11.40 -10.06
C GLY A 304 -5.27 -10.02 -10.60
N ALA A 305 -3.98 -9.81 -10.89
CA ALA A 305 -3.47 -8.59 -11.52
C ALA A 305 -4.06 -8.41 -12.92
N ALA A 306 -4.01 -9.45 -13.76
CA ALA A 306 -4.59 -9.45 -15.10
C ALA A 306 -6.08 -9.13 -15.08
N GLN A 307 -6.87 -9.72 -14.17
CA GLN A 307 -8.29 -9.42 -14.02
C GLN A 307 -8.55 -7.94 -13.67
N ARG A 308 -7.76 -7.34 -12.77
CA ARG A 308 -7.89 -5.92 -12.42
C ARG A 308 -7.57 -5.02 -13.61
N MET A 309 -6.52 -5.33 -14.36
CA MET A 309 -6.13 -4.57 -15.55
C MET A 309 -7.14 -4.69 -16.69
N ALA A 310 -7.67 -5.89 -16.92
CA ALA A 310 -8.72 -6.14 -17.90
C ALA A 310 -10.00 -5.34 -17.60
N LYS A 311 -10.40 -5.26 -16.33
CA LYS A 311 -11.49 -4.38 -15.87
C LYS A 311 -11.19 -2.89 -16.12
N GLY A 312 -9.93 -2.48 -15.98
CA GLY A 312 -9.44 -1.15 -16.33
C GLY A 312 -9.26 -0.90 -17.84
N GLY A 313 -9.54 -1.89 -18.69
CA GLY A 313 -9.40 -1.80 -20.15
C GLY A 313 -7.99 -1.97 -20.68
N LEU A 314 -7.01 -2.29 -19.84
CA LEU A 314 -5.61 -2.57 -20.19
C LEU A 314 -5.45 -4.03 -20.62
N TRP A 315 -6.12 -4.40 -21.71
CA TRP A 315 -6.20 -5.78 -22.18
C TRP A 315 -4.86 -6.33 -22.65
N ALA A 316 -4.01 -5.50 -23.26
CA ALA A 316 -2.71 -5.96 -23.73
C ALA A 316 -1.76 -6.28 -22.57
N THR A 317 -1.75 -5.43 -21.54
CA THR A 317 -1.00 -5.70 -20.30
C THR A 317 -1.55 -6.93 -19.57
N ALA A 318 -2.88 -7.09 -19.52
CA ALA A 318 -3.51 -8.27 -18.95
C ALA A 318 -3.15 -9.57 -19.68
N VAL A 319 -3.03 -9.55 -21.01
CA VAL A 319 -2.57 -10.71 -21.80
C VAL A 319 -1.16 -11.14 -21.39
N LEU A 320 -0.23 -10.21 -21.18
CA LEU A 320 1.14 -10.54 -20.75
C LEU A 320 1.16 -11.22 -19.37
N ASP A 321 0.34 -10.73 -18.43
CA ASP A 321 0.21 -11.37 -17.13
C ASP A 321 -0.46 -12.75 -17.23
N TRP A 322 -1.50 -12.90 -18.07
CA TRP A 322 -2.12 -14.21 -18.30
C TRP A 322 -1.23 -15.20 -19.03
N GLN A 323 -0.38 -14.75 -19.96
CA GLN A 323 0.70 -15.58 -20.50
C GLN A 323 1.54 -16.09 -19.32
N ARG A 324 2.01 -15.20 -18.44
CA ARG A 324 2.78 -15.63 -17.26
C ARG A 324 2.03 -16.64 -16.37
N THR A 325 0.70 -16.49 -16.18
CA THR A 325 -0.10 -17.47 -15.43
C THR A 325 -0.08 -18.87 -16.07
N VAL A 326 -0.27 -18.95 -17.39
CA VAL A 326 -0.29 -20.22 -18.13
C VAL A 326 1.12 -20.82 -18.21
N ALA A 327 2.17 -19.99 -18.22
CA ALA A 327 3.55 -20.46 -18.14
C ALA A 327 3.85 -21.18 -16.82
N LEU A 328 3.31 -20.65 -15.71
CA LEU A 328 3.52 -21.19 -14.38
C LEU A 328 2.65 -22.42 -14.11
N GLU A 329 1.39 -22.40 -14.53
CA GLU A 329 0.43 -23.51 -14.34
C GLU A 329 -0.28 -23.87 -15.66
N PRO A 330 0.40 -24.61 -16.57
CA PRO A 330 -0.14 -24.90 -17.90
C PRO A 330 -1.34 -25.83 -17.87
N THR A 331 -1.51 -26.66 -16.84
CA THR A 331 -2.64 -27.61 -16.75
C THR A 331 -3.95 -26.95 -16.29
N ARG A 332 -3.91 -25.69 -15.84
CA ARG A 332 -5.07 -25.03 -15.27
C ARG A 332 -5.95 -24.39 -16.36
N ILE A 333 -7.09 -25.03 -16.60
CA ILE A 333 -8.07 -24.64 -17.63
C ILE A 333 -8.54 -23.18 -17.48
N THR A 334 -8.75 -22.71 -16.24
CA THR A 334 -9.24 -21.35 -15.98
C THR A 334 -8.29 -20.27 -16.50
N TYR A 335 -6.98 -20.49 -16.43
CA TYR A 335 -5.97 -19.56 -16.91
C TYR A 335 -5.88 -19.56 -18.44
N GLN A 336 -5.91 -20.76 -19.04
CA GLN A 336 -5.94 -20.88 -20.50
C GLN A 336 -7.20 -20.25 -21.09
N ARG A 337 -8.38 -20.50 -20.49
CA ARG A 337 -9.62 -19.86 -20.91
C ARG A 337 -9.53 -18.34 -20.87
N ALA A 338 -9.07 -17.77 -19.75
CA ALA A 338 -8.93 -16.32 -19.60
C ALA A 338 -7.96 -15.71 -20.62
N LEU A 339 -6.83 -16.38 -20.88
CA LEU A 339 -5.87 -15.96 -21.90
C LEU A 339 -6.48 -16.01 -23.32
N GLY A 340 -7.19 -17.10 -23.65
CA GLY A 340 -7.88 -17.25 -24.92
C GLY A 340 -8.91 -16.16 -25.17
N GLU A 341 -9.77 -15.87 -24.18
CA GLU A 341 -10.75 -14.78 -24.25
C GLU A 341 -10.09 -13.41 -24.46
N ALA A 342 -8.97 -13.17 -23.77
CA ALA A 342 -8.24 -11.92 -23.86
C ALA A 342 -7.63 -11.71 -25.26
N TYR A 343 -7.06 -12.76 -25.86
CA TYR A 343 -6.58 -12.70 -27.25
C TYR A 343 -7.71 -12.44 -28.24
N ALA A 344 -8.85 -13.11 -28.11
CA ALA A 344 -10.00 -12.90 -29.00
C ALA A 344 -10.47 -11.45 -28.94
N ARG A 345 -10.54 -10.88 -27.73
CA ARG A 345 -10.96 -9.49 -27.53
C ARG A 345 -10.02 -8.46 -28.15
N LEU A 346 -8.73 -8.77 -28.24
CA LEU A 346 -7.72 -7.94 -28.90
C LEU A 346 -7.64 -8.19 -30.42
N GLY A 347 -8.45 -9.10 -30.98
CA GLY A 347 -8.44 -9.46 -32.40
C GLY A 347 -7.39 -10.51 -32.79
N PHE A 348 -6.66 -11.08 -31.84
CA PHE A 348 -5.69 -12.17 -32.09
C PHE A 348 -6.38 -13.53 -32.10
N TYR A 349 -7.32 -13.72 -33.03
CA TYR A 349 -8.19 -14.91 -33.05
C TYR A 349 -7.41 -16.22 -33.23
N ALA A 350 -6.32 -16.22 -34.01
CA ALA A 350 -5.50 -17.42 -34.22
C ALA A 350 -4.85 -17.91 -32.91
N ARG A 351 -4.25 -17.00 -32.12
CA ARG A 351 -3.73 -17.31 -30.79
C ARG A 351 -4.81 -17.73 -29.82
N SER A 352 -5.96 -17.05 -29.86
CA SER A 352 -7.10 -17.41 -29.03
C SER A 352 -7.55 -18.85 -29.25
N LEU A 353 -7.74 -19.26 -30.52
CA LEU A 353 -8.17 -20.61 -30.86
C LEU A 353 -7.16 -21.67 -30.42
N ASP A 354 -5.86 -21.44 -30.61
CA ASP A 354 -4.80 -22.36 -30.17
C ASP A 354 -4.86 -22.62 -28.65
N VAL A 355 -4.93 -21.55 -27.85
CA VAL A 355 -5.01 -21.63 -26.39
C VAL A 355 -6.32 -22.30 -25.93
N LEU A 356 -7.45 -21.97 -26.57
CA LEU A 356 -8.73 -22.57 -26.21
C LEU A 356 -8.83 -24.05 -26.60
N GLN A 357 -8.21 -24.46 -27.71
CA GLN A 357 -8.11 -25.87 -28.10
C GLN A 357 -7.20 -26.66 -27.15
N ALA A 358 -6.13 -26.04 -26.64
CA ALA A 358 -5.34 -26.62 -25.54
C ALA A 358 -6.21 -26.80 -24.28
N ALA A 359 -7.03 -25.80 -23.95
CA ALA A 359 -7.91 -25.86 -22.76
C ALA A 359 -8.98 -26.94 -22.90
N GLN A 360 -9.54 -27.10 -24.10
CA GLN A 360 -10.52 -28.14 -24.41
C GLN A 360 -9.94 -29.55 -24.22
N ARG A 361 -8.67 -29.77 -24.60
CA ARG A 361 -7.98 -31.07 -24.41
C ARG A 361 -7.78 -31.42 -22.93
N LEU A 362 -7.67 -30.42 -22.07
CA LEU A 362 -7.51 -30.59 -20.62
C LEU A 362 -8.86 -30.73 -19.89
N ALA A 363 -9.96 -30.32 -20.50
CA ALA A 363 -11.29 -30.37 -19.89
C ALA A 363 -11.84 -31.79 -19.79
N SER A 364 -11.98 -32.29 -18.56
CA SER A 364 -12.57 -33.60 -18.27
C SER A 364 -14.07 -33.56 -17.99
N HIS A 365 -14.60 -32.42 -17.51
CA HIS A 365 -16.01 -32.26 -17.17
C HIS A 365 -16.86 -31.89 -18.40
N PRO A 366 -18.01 -32.55 -18.66
CA PRO A 366 -18.85 -32.29 -19.83
C PRO A 366 -19.29 -30.83 -19.97
N ASP A 367 -19.69 -30.20 -18.86
CA ASP A 367 -20.13 -28.80 -18.86
C ASP A 367 -19.01 -27.83 -19.26
N THR A 368 -17.82 -28.00 -18.70
CA THR A 368 -16.63 -27.18 -19.04
C THR A 368 -16.22 -27.40 -20.49
N GLN A 369 -16.31 -28.63 -20.99
CA GLN A 369 -16.04 -28.94 -22.39
C GLN A 369 -17.05 -28.24 -23.32
N ALA A 370 -18.34 -28.26 -22.98
CA ALA A 370 -19.38 -27.57 -23.71
C ALA A 370 -19.17 -26.04 -23.70
N GLU A 371 -18.79 -25.47 -22.56
CA GLU A 371 -18.48 -24.04 -22.41
C GLU A 371 -17.33 -23.61 -23.33
N ILE A 372 -16.19 -24.31 -23.27
CA ILE A 372 -15.02 -23.99 -24.11
C ILE A 372 -15.36 -24.18 -25.60
N THR A 373 -16.14 -25.20 -25.94
CA THR A 373 -16.55 -25.44 -27.34
C THR A 373 -17.39 -24.29 -27.89
N ARG A 374 -18.33 -23.75 -27.10
CA ARG A 374 -19.11 -22.56 -27.48
C ARG A 374 -18.22 -21.34 -27.67
N LEU A 375 -17.22 -21.17 -26.80
CA LEU A 375 -16.27 -20.07 -26.91
C LEU A 375 -15.43 -20.18 -28.19
N ILE A 376 -14.89 -21.36 -28.51
CA ILE A 376 -14.16 -21.62 -29.76
C ILE A 376 -15.03 -21.27 -30.98
N GLN A 377 -16.28 -21.72 -31.03
CA GLN A 377 -17.20 -21.42 -32.12
C GLN A 377 -17.43 -19.90 -32.27
N THR A 378 -17.58 -19.19 -31.15
CA THR A 378 -17.75 -17.73 -31.14
C THR A 378 -16.52 -17.03 -31.72
N VAL A 379 -15.32 -17.43 -31.31
CA VAL A 379 -14.06 -16.87 -31.81
C VAL A 379 -13.87 -17.18 -33.30
N GLN A 380 -14.24 -18.38 -33.77
CA GLN A 380 -14.19 -18.74 -35.20
C GLN A 380 -15.12 -17.84 -36.04
N GLN A 381 -16.33 -17.56 -35.57
CA GLN A 381 -17.26 -16.66 -36.25
C GLN A 381 -16.70 -15.22 -36.33
N GLN A 382 -16.15 -14.70 -35.23
CA GLN A 382 -15.52 -13.37 -35.19
C GLN A 382 -14.32 -13.29 -36.16
N ALA A 383 -13.51 -14.35 -36.23
CA ALA A 383 -12.38 -14.42 -37.14
C ALA A 383 -12.81 -14.40 -38.62
N GLN A 384 -13.93 -15.03 -38.96
CA GLN A 384 -14.49 -15.01 -40.33
C GLN A 384 -15.03 -13.62 -40.69
N GLN A 385 -15.76 -12.97 -39.76
CA GLN A 385 -16.30 -11.62 -39.96
C GLN A 385 -15.23 -10.55 -40.15
N THR A 386 -14.03 -10.73 -39.60
CA THR A 386 -12.95 -9.76 -39.74
C THR A 386 -12.19 -9.92 -41.08
N LYS A 387 -12.40 -11.02 -41.80
CA LYS A 387 -11.76 -11.31 -43.10
C LYS A 387 -12.60 -10.91 -44.32
N GLY A 388 -13.92 -10.80 -44.14
CA GLY A 388 -14.86 -10.31 -45.17
C GLY A 388 -15.05 -8.82 -45.03
#